data_AF-A0A357AU50-F1
#
_entry.id   AF-A0A357AU50-F1
#
_cell.length_a   1.000
_cell.length_b   1.000
_cell.length_c   1.000
_cell.angle_alpha   90.00
_cell.angle_beta   90.00
_cell.angle_gamma   90.00
#
_symmetry.space_group_name_H-M   'P 1'
#
loop_
_entity.id
_entity.type
_entity.pdbx_description
1 polymer ?
#
loop_
_entity_poly.entity_id
_entity_poly.type
_entity_poly.pdbx_seq_one_letter_code
_entity_poly.pdbx_strand_id
1 'polypeptide(L)'
;MRADRKRLLFFLLKAGLVAGLLAWLVHSRALDLRYFHVAVGGLPWLLLGILCIAASICLTGTRYWLILRQNGIEPPLAYALRVEFIGTFFNLCSLGPLGGDVARLYYMARFSGSGPTAAGATAADRMVGLLALLLLILAALSVAGPEYLEEPALRQAVGVIVGVVAVVVGLVVLGLARVRAGRPAALGLGL
;
A
#
# COMPACT_ATOMS: atom_id res chain seq x y z
N MET A 1 17.97 32.40 21.01
CA MET A 1 18.81 31.45 21.79
C MET A 1 18.05 30.49 22.74
N ARG A 2 16.89 30.83 23.37
CA ARG A 2 16.17 29.85 24.25
C ARG A 2 15.37 28.77 23.50
N ALA A 3 14.94 29.04 22.26
CA ALA A 3 14.17 28.10 21.45
C ALA A 3 15.01 26.92 20.93
N ASP A 4 16.27 27.16 20.56
CA ASP A 4 17.19 26.12 20.07
C ASP A 4 17.58 25.14 21.18
N ARG A 5 17.72 25.62 22.42
CA ARG A 5 18.08 24.77 23.56
C ARG A 5 16.99 23.75 23.91
N LYS A 6 15.70 24.13 23.78
CA LYS A 6 14.58 23.21 23.98
C LYS A 6 14.49 22.16 22.87
N ARG A 7 14.75 22.56 21.61
CA ARG A 7 14.84 21.62 20.47
C ARG A 7 16.01 20.66 20.62
N LEU A 8 17.16 21.14 21.05
CA LEU A 8 18.34 20.33 21.31
C LEU A 8 18.11 19.34 22.45
N LEU A 9 17.47 19.78 23.55
CA LEU A 9 17.11 18.88 24.65
C LEU A 9 16.16 17.78 24.19
N PHE A 10 15.12 18.11 23.41
CA PHE A 10 14.17 17.14 22.87
C PHE A 10 14.83 16.16 21.90
N PHE A 11 15.79 16.63 21.11
CA PHE A 11 16.59 15.81 20.21
C PHE A 11 17.51 14.86 20.98
N LEU A 12 18.24 15.35 21.98
CA LEU A 12 19.12 14.56 22.84
C LEU A 12 18.33 13.53 23.64
N LEU A 13 17.14 13.89 24.13
CA LEU A 13 16.26 12.96 24.85
C LEU A 13 15.75 11.85 23.92
N LYS A 14 15.31 12.18 22.70
CA LYS A 14 14.95 11.18 21.69
C LYS A 14 16.13 10.31 21.30
N ALA A 15 17.30 10.90 21.08
CA ALA A 15 18.52 10.18 20.72
C ALA A 15 18.96 9.24 21.85
N GLY A 16 18.89 9.68 23.10
CA GLY A 16 19.16 8.87 24.28
C GLY A 16 18.15 7.74 24.47
N LEU A 17 16.86 8.00 24.21
CA LEU A 17 15.83 6.97 24.24
C LEU A 17 16.10 5.89 23.18
N VAL A 18 16.40 6.29 21.94
CA VAL A 18 16.73 5.38 20.84
C VAL A 18 18.01 4.61 21.13
N ALA A 19 19.07 5.28 21.59
CA ALA A 19 20.33 4.63 21.96
C ALA A 19 20.16 3.66 23.13
N GLY A 20 19.34 4.01 24.13
CA GLY A 20 19.01 3.15 25.26
C GLY A 20 18.19 1.94 24.84
N LEU A 21 17.19 2.10 23.97
CA LEU A 21 16.42 1.01 23.37
C LEU A 21 17.31 0.07 22.55
N LEU A 22 18.23 0.62 21.75
CA LEU A 22 19.18 -0.16 20.97
C LEU A 22 20.18 -0.91 21.87
N ALA A 23 20.72 -0.26 22.90
CA ALA A 23 21.63 -0.88 23.86
C ALA A 23 20.94 -1.99 24.66
N TRP A 24 19.69 -1.77 25.07
CA TRP A 24 18.84 -2.78 25.70
C TRP A 24 18.58 -3.95 24.74
N LEU A 25 18.21 -3.69 23.49
CA LEU A 25 17.95 -4.72 22.48
C LEU A 25 19.18 -5.58 22.17
N VAL A 26 20.37 -4.97 22.13
CA VAL A 26 21.66 -5.68 21.99
C VAL A 26 21.96 -6.50 23.24
N HIS A 27 21.73 -5.96 24.44
CA HIS A 27 21.99 -6.64 25.70
C HIS A 27 21.02 -7.80 25.97
N SER A 28 19.76 -7.69 25.53
CA SER A 28 18.74 -8.72 25.64
C SER A 28 19.00 -9.96 24.77
N ARG A 29 20.13 -10.04 24.04
CA ARG A 29 20.49 -11.11 23.09
C ARG A 29 19.43 -11.38 22.01
N ALA A 30 18.51 -10.45 21.78
CA ALA A 30 17.54 -10.51 20.69
C ALA A 30 18.21 -10.24 19.33
N LEU A 31 19.36 -9.56 19.34
CA LEU A 31 20.23 -9.36 18.18
C LEU A 31 21.34 -10.40 18.19
N ASP A 32 21.08 -11.55 17.60
CA ASP A 32 22.11 -12.56 17.36
C ASP A 32 23.04 -12.06 16.24
N LEU A 33 24.21 -11.51 16.63
CA LEU A 33 25.22 -10.94 15.73
C LEU A 33 25.74 -11.96 14.69
N ARG A 34 25.43 -13.25 14.85
CA ARG A 34 25.69 -14.30 13.85
C ARG A 34 24.95 -14.08 12.53
N TYR A 35 23.76 -13.48 12.54
CA TYR A 35 23.04 -13.10 11.31
C TYR A 35 23.76 -11.99 10.52
N PHE A 36 24.59 -11.19 11.20
CA PHE A 36 25.35 -10.12 10.55
C PHE A 36 26.47 -10.68 9.66
N HIS A 37 27.06 -11.83 10.02
CA HIS A 37 28.04 -12.52 9.18
C HIS A 37 27.39 -13.13 7.92
N VAL A 38 26.15 -13.63 8.01
CA VAL A 38 25.36 -14.09 6.85
C VAL A 38 25.01 -12.91 5.93
N ALA A 39 24.78 -11.72 6.50
CA ALA A 39 24.47 -10.50 5.73
C ALA A 39 25.64 -10.01 4.86
N VAL A 40 26.91 -10.24 5.25
CA VAL A 40 28.08 -9.85 4.45
C VAL A 40 28.31 -10.82 3.29
N GLY A 41 28.10 -12.12 3.49
CA GLY A 41 28.16 -13.12 2.41
C GLY A 41 26.98 -13.05 1.43
N GLY A 42 25.85 -12.50 1.88
CA GLY A 42 24.61 -12.33 1.11
C GLY A 42 24.39 -10.94 0.51
N LEU A 43 25.42 -10.09 0.41
CA LEU A 43 25.28 -8.71 -0.07
C LEU A 43 24.54 -8.59 -1.43
N PRO A 44 24.78 -9.46 -2.44
CA PRO A 44 24.01 -9.43 -3.69
C PRO A 44 22.52 -9.70 -3.47
N TRP A 45 22.17 -10.63 -2.58
CA TRP A 45 20.78 -10.95 -2.24
C TRP A 45 20.11 -9.83 -1.46
N LEU A 46 20.85 -9.18 -0.56
CA LEU A 46 20.37 -7.99 0.15
C LEU A 46 20.07 -6.85 -0.83
N LEU A 47 21.00 -6.56 -1.74
CA LEU A 47 20.80 -5.56 -2.79
C LEU A 47 19.63 -5.91 -3.70
N LEU A 48 19.50 -7.17 -4.11
CA LEU A 48 18.36 -7.64 -4.89
C LEU A 48 17.04 -7.44 -4.14
N GLY A 49 16.98 -7.77 -2.85
CA GLY A 49 15.81 -7.51 -2.00
C GLY A 49 15.45 -6.03 -1.93
N ILE A 50 16.43 -5.15 -1.73
CA ILE A 50 16.24 -3.70 -1.72
C ILE A 50 15.69 -3.21 -3.08
N LEU A 51 16.27 -3.69 -4.18
CA LEU A 51 15.82 -3.34 -5.53
C LEU A 51 14.40 -3.84 -5.79
N CYS A 52 14.06 -5.06 -5.39
CA CYS A 52 12.71 -5.60 -5.50
C CYS A 52 11.69 -4.79 -4.71
N ILE A 53 12.01 -4.39 -3.47
CA ILE A 53 11.15 -3.55 -2.65
C ILE A 53 10.98 -2.17 -3.29
N ALA A 54 12.08 -1.53 -3.72
CA ALA A 54 12.03 -0.23 -4.38
C ALA A 54 11.22 -0.28 -5.67
N ALA A 55 11.42 -1.30 -6.50
CA ALA A 55 10.66 -1.53 -7.72
C ALA A 55 9.17 -1.74 -7.43
N SER A 56 8.84 -2.52 -6.39
CA SER A 56 7.46 -2.73 -5.94
C SER A 56 6.79 -1.42 -5.53
N ILE A 57 7.45 -0.59 -4.72
CA ILE A 57 6.95 0.74 -4.31
C ILE A 57 6.77 1.66 -5.53
N CYS A 58 7.71 1.65 -6.48
CA CYS A 58 7.58 2.43 -7.71
C CYS A 58 6.40 1.96 -8.58
N LEU A 59 6.18 0.64 -8.66
CA LEU A 59 5.07 0.07 -9.42
C LEU A 59 3.73 0.42 -8.78
N THR A 60 3.58 0.26 -7.46
CA THR A 60 2.34 0.62 -6.75
C THR A 60 2.10 2.12 -6.78
N GLY A 61 3.14 2.94 -6.63
CA GLY A 61 3.04 4.39 -6.73
C GLY A 61 2.66 4.87 -8.13
N THR A 62 3.17 4.22 -9.18
CA THR A 62 2.76 4.51 -10.57
C THR A 62 1.32 4.11 -10.84
N ARG A 63 0.89 2.96 -10.34
CA ARG A 63 -0.52 2.54 -10.39
C ARG A 63 -1.42 3.55 -9.69
N TYR A 64 -1.05 3.97 -8.47
CA TYR A 64 -1.80 4.96 -7.71
C TYR A 64 -1.88 6.31 -8.44
N TRP A 65 -0.78 6.74 -9.07
CA TRP A 65 -0.74 7.93 -9.91
C TRP A 65 -1.74 7.87 -11.07
N LEU A 66 -1.86 6.73 -11.76
CA LEU A 66 -2.84 6.54 -12.83
C LEU A 66 -4.28 6.68 -12.30
N ILE A 67 -4.58 6.07 -11.15
CA ILE A 67 -5.89 6.13 -10.50
C ILE A 67 -6.23 7.58 -10.11
N LEU A 68 -5.28 8.32 -9.55
CA LEU A 68 -5.48 9.73 -9.19
C LEU A 68 -5.89 10.58 -10.40
N ARG A 69 -5.20 10.42 -11.54
CA ARG A 69 -5.51 11.18 -12.76
C ARG A 69 -6.90 10.90 -13.30
N GLN A 70 -7.36 9.65 -13.21
CA GLN A 70 -8.72 9.29 -13.60
C GLN A 70 -9.79 9.92 -12.70
N ASN A 71 -9.44 10.30 -11.47
CA ASN A 71 -10.31 10.99 -10.52
C ASN A 71 -10.12 12.52 -10.54
N GLY A 72 -9.47 13.07 -11.56
CA GLY A 72 -9.25 14.52 -11.72
C GLY A 72 -8.16 15.10 -10.82
N ILE A 73 -7.35 14.26 -10.17
CA ILE A 73 -6.20 14.70 -9.37
C ILE A 73 -4.94 14.47 -10.20
N GLU A 74 -4.25 15.54 -10.58
CA GLU A 74 -3.10 15.46 -11.51
C GLU A 74 -1.76 15.82 -10.84
N PRO A 75 -1.26 15.02 -9.88
CA PRO A 75 0.06 15.27 -9.32
C PRO A 75 1.14 14.85 -10.33
N PRO A 76 2.32 15.49 -10.31
CA PRO A 76 3.50 14.96 -10.97
C PRO A 76 3.79 13.55 -10.47
N LEU A 77 4.23 12.63 -11.35
CA LEU A 77 4.55 11.25 -10.97
C LEU A 77 5.54 11.19 -9.80
N ALA A 78 6.56 12.05 -9.81
CA ALA A 78 7.54 12.14 -8.73
C ALA A 78 6.90 12.47 -7.36
N TYR A 79 5.83 13.29 -7.35
CA TYR A 79 5.11 13.59 -6.12
C TYR A 79 4.31 12.38 -5.63
N ALA A 80 3.61 11.68 -6.53
CA ALA A 80 2.88 10.46 -6.19
C ALA A 80 3.82 9.37 -5.65
N LEU A 81 4.96 9.14 -6.31
CA LEU A 81 5.99 8.22 -5.84
C LEU A 81 6.53 8.61 -4.46
N ARG A 82 6.84 9.90 -4.23
CA ARG A 82 7.28 10.38 -2.93
C ARG A 82 6.24 10.11 -1.83
N VAL A 83 4.96 10.35 -2.12
CA VAL A 83 3.87 10.06 -1.18
C VAL A 83 3.76 8.56 -0.93
N GLU A 84 3.99 7.72 -1.94
CA GLU A 84 4.01 6.26 -1.78
C GLU A 84 5.15 5.79 -0.87
N PHE A 85 6.36 6.32 -1.03
CA PHE A 85 7.47 6.03 -0.11
C PHE A 85 7.16 6.46 1.32
N ILE A 86 6.59 7.65 1.50
CA ILE A 86 6.18 8.14 2.83
C ILE A 86 5.12 7.21 3.42
N GLY A 87 4.08 6.85 2.65
CA GLY A 87 3.03 5.95 3.08
C GLY A 87 3.57 4.58 3.49
N THR A 88 4.47 3.99 2.69
CA THR A 88 5.12 2.71 3.00
C THR A 88 5.95 2.80 4.28
N PHE A 89 6.71 3.88 4.48
CA PHE A 89 7.43 4.12 5.74
C PHE A 89 6.48 4.14 6.95
N PHE A 90 5.35 4.86 6.84
CA PHE A 90 4.36 4.88 7.92
C PHE A 90 3.68 3.53 8.13
N ASN A 91 3.48 2.72 7.10
CA ASN A 91 2.99 1.35 7.27
C ASN A 91 3.98 0.46 8.02
N LEU A 92 5.29 0.70 7.87
CA LEU A 92 6.34 -0.05 8.58
C LEU A 92 6.55 0.45 10.01
N CYS A 93 6.46 1.76 10.23
CA CYS A 93 6.77 2.37 11.52
C CYS A 93 5.55 2.63 12.42
N SER A 94 4.34 2.63 11.88
CA SER A 94 3.13 2.83 12.68
C SER A 94 2.76 1.55 13.42
N LEU A 95 2.32 1.68 14.68
CA LEU A 95 1.71 0.62 15.50
C LEU A 95 0.30 0.25 15.01
N GLY A 96 0.01 0.38 13.71
CA GLY A 96 -1.28 0.03 13.14
C GLY A 96 -1.32 0.09 11.61
N PRO A 97 -2.13 -0.78 10.96
CA PRO A 97 -2.22 -0.91 9.51
C PRO A 97 -2.78 0.32 8.77
N LEU A 98 -3.29 1.33 9.48
CA LEU A 98 -3.90 2.53 8.90
C LEU A 98 -2.91 3.70 8.73
N GLY A 99 -1.70 3.62 9.30
CA GLY A 99 -0.78 4.76 9.35
C GLY A 99 -0.36 5.29 7.97
N GLY A 100 -0.01 4.40 7.04
CA GLY A 100 0.38 4.79 5.70
C GLY A 100 -0.78 5.31 4.85
N ASP A 101 -1.99 4.78 5.04
CA ASP A 101 -3.18 5.26 4.33
C ASP A 101 -3.59 6.66 4.76
N VAL A 102 -3.52 6.96 6.06
CA VAL A 102 -3.76 8.30 6.57
C VAL A 102 -2.74 9.28 6.01
N ALA A 103 -1.45 8.89 5.95
CA ALA A 103 -0.41 9.74 5.37
C ALA A 103 -0.71 10.03 3.88
N ARG A 104 -1.00 9.00 3.08
CA ARG A 104 -1.31 9.14 1.65
C ARG A 104 -2.54 10.02 1.44
N LEU A 105 -3.62 9.77 2.18
CA LEU A 105 -4.83 10.59 2.14
C LEU A 105 -4.55 12.04 2.52
N TYR A 106 -3.80 12.30 3.59
CA TYR A 106 -3.47 13.64 4.04
C TYR A 106 -2.72 14.43 2.95
N TYR A 107 -1.67 13.86 2.36
CA TYR A 107 -0.90 14.53 1.32
C TYR A 107 -1.73 14.75 0.05
N MET A 108 -2.54 13.76 -0.37
CA MET A 108 -3.34 13.87 -1.59
C MET A 108 -4.58 14.75 -1.42
N ALA A 109 -5.20 14.78 -0.23
CA ALA A 109 -6.28 15.70 0.09
C ALA A 109 -5.77 17.15 0.07
N ARG A 110 -4.57 17.39 0.61
CA ARG A 110 -3.93 18.70 0.57
C ARG A 110 -3.55 19.11 -0.85
N PHE A 111 -3.08 18.18 -1.68
CA PHE A 111 -2.74 18.45 -3.07
C PHE A 111 -3.97 18.73 -3.93
N SER A 112 -5.03 17.90 -3.82
CA SER A 112 -6.25 18.02 -4.61
C SER A 112 -7.21 19.11 -4.14
N GLY A 113 -7.07 19.60 -2.91
CA GLY A 113 -8.05 20.46 -2.26
C GLY A 113 -9.36 19.75 -1.89
N SER A 114 -9.47 18.44 -2.14
CA SER A 114 -10.68 17.65 -1.93
C SER A 114 -10.36 16.33 -1.22
N GLY A 115 -10.59 16.31 0.09
CA GLY A 115 -10.49 15.11 0.92
C GLY A 115 -11.31 13.92 0.40
N PRO A 116 -12.60 14.11 0.01
CA PRO A 116 -13.42 13.03 -0.52
C PRO A 116 -12.87 12.40 -1.80
N THR A 117 -12.35 13.22 -2.73
CA THR A 117 -11.79 12.72 -4.00
C THR A 117 -10.51 11.93 -3.75
N ALA A 118 -9.63 12.43 -2.86
CA ALA A 118 -8.42 11.73 -2.47
C ALA A 118 -8.72 10.41 -1.72
N ALA A 119 -9.76 10.38 -0.88
CA ALA A 119 -10.21 9.19 -0.19
C ALA A 119 -10.76 8.15 -1.18
N GLY A 120 -11.58 8.58 -2.14
CA GLY A 120 -12.10 7.72 -3.20
C GLY A 120 -11.00 7.09 -4.05
N ALA A 121 -10.02 7.89 -4.49
CA ALA A 121 -8.88 7.40 -5.26
C ALA A 121 -8.02 6.41 -4.45
N THR A 122 -7.82 6.67 -3.15
CA THR A 122 -7.06 5.78 -2.26
C THR A 122 -7.81 4.46 -2.02
N ALA A 123 -9.12 4.51 -1.80
CA ALA A 123 -9.95 3.32 -1.67
C ALA A 123 -9.97 2.49 -2.97
N ALA A 124 -10.06 3.15 -4.14
CA ALA A 124 -9.99 2.49 -5.43
C ALA A 124 -8.66 1.76 -5.62
N ASP A 125 -7.54 2.38 -5.26
CA ASP A 125 -6.22 1.72 -5.30
C ASP A 125 -6.16 0.47 -4.41
N ARG A 126 -6.76 0.52 -3.21
CA ARG A 126 -6.85 -0.63 -2.31
C ARG A 126 -7.68 -1.76 -2.91
N MET A 127 -8.82 -1.45 -3.52
CA MET A 127 -9.66 -2.43 -4.19
C MET A 127 -8.94 -3.07 -5.37
N VAL A 128 -8.25 -2.29 -6.20
CA VAL A 128 -7.46 -2.80 -7.34
C VAL A 128 -6.33 -3.71 -6.85
N GLY A 129 -5.61 -3.31 -5.80
CA GLY A 129 -4.56 -4.14 -5.22
C GLY A 129 -5.08 -5.45 -4.65
N LEU A 130 -6.20 -5.41 -3.93
CA LEU A 130 -6.82 -6.61 -3.35
C LEU A 130 -7.36 -7.55 -4.42
N LEU A 131 -8.05 -7.02 -5.43
CA LEU A 131 -8.50 -7.80 -6.59
C LEU A 131 -7.33 -8.46 -7.32
N ALA A 132 -6.26 -7.72 -7.60
CA ALA A 132 -5.08 -8.26 -8.24
C ALA A 132 -4.47 -9.41 -7.42
N LEU A 133 -4.41 -9.26 -6.10
CA LEU A 133 -3.90 -10.31 -5.21
C LEU A 133 -4.81 -11.55 -5.19
N LEU A 134 -6.13 -11.38 -5.11
CA LEU A 134 -7.07 -12.49 -5.14
C LEU A 134 -7.01 -13.25 -6.47
N LEU A 135 -6.93 -12.53 -7.60
CA LEU A 135 -6.77 -13.13 -8.92
C LEU A 135 -5.43 -13.86 -9.05
N LEU A 136 -4.35 -13.31 -8.47
CA LEU A 136 -3.05 -13.97 -8.44
C LEU A 136 -3.11 -15.29 -7.65
N ILE A 137 -3.82 -15.32 -6.52
CA ILE A 137 -4.02 -16.55 -5.73
C ILE A 137 -4.77 -17.60 -6.56
N LEU A 138 -5.87 -17.22 -7.22
CA LEU A 138 -6.64 -18.13 -8.07
C LEU A 138 -5.80 -18.66 -9.25
N ALA A 139 -5.00 -17.80 -9.88
CA ALA A 139 -4.10 -18.19 -10.96
C ALA A 139 -2.96 -19.10 -10.48
N ALA A 140 -2.43 -18.87 -9.28
CA ALA A 140 -1.42 -19.74 -8.70
C ALA A 140 -1.99 -21.14 -8.42
N LEU A 141 -3.20 -21.22 -7.87
CA LEU A 141 -3.87 -22.50 -7.59
C LEU A 141 -4.25 -23.25 -8.88
N SER A 142 -4.61 -22.56 -9.95
CA SER A 142 -4.90 -23.21 -11.23
C SER A 142 -3.66 -23.87 -11.86
N VAL A 143 -2.46 -23.34 -11.57
CA VAL A 143 -1.18 -23.93 -12.00
C VAL A 143 -0.70 -25.02 -11.04
N ALA A 144 -0.94 -24.88 -9.73
CA ALA A 144 -0.48 -25.82 -8.72
C ALA A 144 -1.19 -27.19 -8.78
N GLY A 145 -2.43 -27.23 -9.30
CA GLY A 145 -3.18 -28.47 -9.53
C GLY A 145 -4.34 -28.70 -8.53
N PRO A 146 -5.26 -29.62 -8.84
CA PRO A 146 -6.49 -29.80 -8.08
C PRO A 146 -6.32 -30.50 -6.72
N GLU A 147 -5.17 -31.16 -6.48
CA GLU A 147 -4.86 -31.87 -5.23
C GLU A 147 -4.99 -30.96 -3.99
N TYR A 148 -4.66 -29.67 -4.15
CA TYR A 148 -4.81 -28.67 -3.09
C TYR A 148 -6.28 -28.42 -2.69
N LEU A 149 -7.26 -28.72 -3.56
CA LEU A 149 -8.68 -28.54 -3.27
C LEU A 149 -9.29 -29.74 -2.52
N GLU A 150 -8.53 -30.81 -2.29
CA GLU A 150 -8.95 -31.92 -1.45
C GLU A 150 -9.02 -31.53 0.02
N GLU A 151 -8.15 -30.59 0.45
CA GLU A 151 -8.17 -30.06 1.80
C GLU A 151 -9.40 -29.15 2.00
N PRO A 152 -10.33 -29.50 2.92
CA PRO A 152 -11.61 -28.83 3.02
C PRO A 152 -11.49 -27.36 3.40
N ALA A 153 -10.47 -27.00 4.19
CA ALA A 153 -10.19 -25.61 4.56
C ALA A 153 -9.78 -24.77 3.33
N LEU A 154 -8.92 -25.32 2.46
CA LEU A 154 -8.45 -24.61 1.27
C LEU A 154 -9.59 -24.48 0.24
N ARG A 155 -10.40 -25.51 0.06
CA ARG A 155 -11.58 -25.44 -0.81
C ARG A 155 -12.58 -24.37 -0.36
N GLN A 156 -12.83 -24.26 0.95
CA GLN A 156 -13.69 -23.19 1.49
C GLN A 156 -13.08 -21.80 1.27
N ALA A 157 -11.78 -21.64 1.51
CA ALA A 157 -11.08 -20.39 1.25
C ALA A 157 -11.18 -19.97 -0.22
N VAL A 158 -10.97 -20.90 -1.16
CA VAL A 158 -11.13 -20.65 -2.60
C VAL A 158 -12.56 -20.25 -2.94
N GLY A 159 -13.57 -20.95 -2.39
CA GLY A 159 -14.96 -20.59 -2.57
C GLY A 159 -15.27 -19.16 -2.10
N VAL A 160 -14.75 -18.75 -0.94
CA VAL A 160 -14.87 -17.38 -0.43
C VAL A 160 -14.18 -16.38 -1.35
N ILE A 161 -12.96 -16.67 -1.80
CA ILE A 161 -12.20 -15.80 -2.71
C ILE A 161 -12.97 -15.59 -4.01
N VAL A 162 -13.46 -16.67 -4.64
CA VAL A 162 -14.26 -16.61 -5.87
C VAL A 162 -15.53 -15.80 -5.64
N GLY A 163 -16.22 -16.01 -4.52
CA GLY A 163 -17.41 -15.24 -4.15
C GLY A 163 -17.12 -13.74 -4.00
N VAL A 164 -16.04 -13.37 -3.29
CA VAL A 164 -15.63 -11.97 -3.11
C VAL A 164 -15.28 -11.33 -4.46
N VAL A 165 -14.50 -12.01 -5.30
CA VAL A 165 -14.16 -11.53 -6.65
C VAL A 165 -15.42 -11.32 -7.48
N ALA A 166 -16.35 -12.27 -7.47
CA ALA A 166 -17.61 -12.16 -8.20
C ALA A 166 -18.46 -10.98 -7.73
N VAL A 167 -18.55 -10.75 -6.42
CA VAL A 167 -19.27 -9.59 -5.84
C VAL A 167 -18.62 -8.28 -6.29
N VAL A 168 -17.30 -8.15 -6.16
CA VAL A 168 -16.61 -6.91 -6.53
C VAL A 168 -16.72 -6.64 -8.03
N VAL A 169 -16.51 -7.65 -8.88
CA VAL A 169 -16.71 -7.53 -10.33
C VAL A 169 -18.15 -7.17 -10.65
N GLY A 170 -19.13 -7.80 -10.00
CA GLY A 170 -20.55 -7.48 -10.15
C GLY A 170 -20.86 -6.03 -9.79
N LEU A 171 -20.35 -5.52 -8.67
CA LEU A 171 -20.51 -4.13 -8.26
C LEU A 171 -19.89 -3.15 -9.28
N VAL A 172 -18.70 -3.46 -9.80
CA VAL A 172 -18.06 -2.65 -10.85
C VAL A 172 -18.90 -2.65 -12.13
N VAL A 173 -19.36 -3.81 -12.59
CA VAL A 173 -20.20 -3.94 -13.79
C VAL A 173 -21.52 -3.18 -13.63
N LEU A 174 -22.19 -3.32 -12.48
CA LEU A 174 -23.42 -2.58 -12.19
C LEU A 174 -23.18 -1.07 -12.11
N GLY A 175 -22.07 -0.64 -11.51
CA GLY A 175 -21.66 0.77 -11.49
C GLY A 175 -21.46 1.33 -12.89
N LEU A 176 -20.72 0.61 -13.74
CA LEU A 176 -20.51 0.98 -15.15
C LEU A 176 -21.82 1.00 -15.95
N ALA A 177 -22.71 0.03 -15.72
CA ALA A 177 -24.03 -0.02 -16.34
C ALA A 177 -24.89 1.19 -15.96
N ARG A 178 -24.89 1.60 -14.67
CA ARG A 178 -25.60 2.80 -14.20
C ARG A 178 -25.03 4.08 -14.81
N VAL A 179 -23.71 4.21 -14.90
CA VAL A 179 -23.07 5.37 -15.55
C VAL A 179 -23.42 5.43 -17.04
N ARG A 180 -23.44 4.29 -17.74
CA ARG A 180 -23.86 4.22 -19.14
C ARG A 180 -25.34 4.53 -19.32
N ALA A 181 -26.20 4.07 -18.41
CA ALA A 181 -27.64 4.31 -18.45
C ALA A 181 -28.05 5.75 -18.03
N GLY A 182 -27.19 6.47 -17.30
CA GLY A 182 -27.38 7.89 -16.98
C GLY A 182 -26.89 8.87 -18.06
N ARG A 183 -26.06 8.41 -19.00
CA ARG A 183 -25.55 9.22 -20.14
C ARG A 183 -26.49 9.39 -21.36
N PRO A 184 -27.55 8.61 -21.63
CA PRO A 184 -28.41 8.82 -22.78
C PRO A 184 -29.42 9.96 -22.59
N ALA A 185 -29.62 10.46 -21.36
CA ALA A 185 -30.54 11.57 -21.08
C ALA A 185 -29.91 12.96 -21.31
N ALA A 186 -28.57 13.07 -21.40
CA ALA A 186 -27.88 14.36 -21.58
C ALA A 186 -27.53 14.69 -23.05
N LEU A 187 -27.76 13.76 -23.98
CA LEU A 187 -27.43 13.90 -25.41
C LEU A 187 -28.67 13.96 -26.32
N GLY A 188 -29.88 14.02 -25.74
CA GLY A 188 -31.14 14.15 -26.48
C GLY A 188 -31.91 15.40 -26.05
N LEU A 189 -32.25 16.24 -27.03
CA LEU A 189 -33.13 17.42 -26.96
C LEU A 189 -32.49 18.75 -26.53
N GLY A 190 -31.60 19.22 -27.40
CA GLY A 190 -31.32 20.64 -27.64
C GLY A 190 -31.25 20.91 -29.15
N LEU A 191 -32.28 20.47 -29.88
CA LEU A 191 -32.66 20.94 -31.22
C LEU A 191 -34.19 21.10 -31.24
#